data_AF-A0A3D8ST51-F1
#
_entry.id   AF-A0A3D8ST51-F1
#
_cell.length_a   1.000
_cell.length_b   1.000
_cell.length_c   1.000
_cell.angle_alpha   90.00
_cell.angle_beta   90.00
_cell.angle_gamma   90.00
#
_symmetry.space_group_name_H-M   'P 1'
#
loop_
_entity.id
_entity.type
_entity.pdbx_description
1 polymer ?
#
loop_
_entity_poly.entity_id
_entity_poly.type
_entity_poly.pdbx_seq_one_letter_code
_entity_poly.pdbx_strand_id
1 'polypeptide(L)'
;MAPAKTKKSAKAVASQEEDITMDDAPVATQEHEDEEGEDVAGEDQAPPEDEDTLEQRITVLPGGTEQAASFQLKQEDHTLGNALRYIIMKNPDVEFCGYSIPHPSEALMNIRIQTYDGTAKDALSKGLDDLMDLCDVVAGKFQIARDGYMNSEAGKADQPEA
;
A
#
# COMPACT_ATOMS: atom_id res chain seq x y z
N MET A 1 42.87 -38.20 -42.04
CA MET A 1 42.27 -38.46 -43.37
C MET A 1 40.85 -37.88 -43.34
N ALA A 2 40.51 -37.00 -44.28
CA ALA A 2 39.19 -36.35 -44.42
C ALA A 2 38.30 -37.18 -45.41
N PRO A 3 37.07 -36.80 -45.86
CA PRO A 3 36.38 -35.51 -45.67
C PRO A 3 34.82 -35.46 -45.57
N ALA A 4 34.33 -34.28 -45.14
CA ALA A 4 33.18 -33.48 -45.63
C ALA A 4 31.70 -33.94 -45.63
N LYS A 5 30.85 -33.09 -45.01
CA LYS A 5 29.55 -32.49 -45.46
C LYS A 5 29.05 -31.50 -44.37
N THR A 6 28.23 -30.46 -44.56
CA THR A 6 27.90 -29.58 -45.73
C THR A 6 27.16 -28.29 -45.24
N LYS A 7 27.57 -27.10 -45.70
CA LYS A 7 26.87 -25.77 -45.78
C LYS A 7 25.75 -25.40 -44.76
N LYS A 8 25.86 -24.23 -44.10
CA LYS A 8 25.15 -22.97 -44.51
C LYS A 8 25.72 -21.74 -43.77
N SER A 9 25.50 -20.54 -44.33
CA SER A 9 26.08 -19.25 -43.90
C SER A 9 25.05 -18.11 -43.92
N ALA A 10 24.99 -17.29 -42.86
CA ALA A 10 24.48 -15.91 -42.82
C ALA A 10 24.92 -15.31 -41.45
N LYS A 11 25.85 -14.35 -41.42
CA LYS A 11 25.67 -12.90 -41.60
C LYS A 11 24.83 -12.27 -40.47
N ALA A 12 25.52 -11.81 -39.43
CA ALA A 12 24.99 -10.82 -38.50
C ALA A 12 25.08 -9.42 -39.13
N VAL A 13 24.04 -8.60 -38.94
CA VAL A 13 24.02 -7.17 -39.24
C VAL A 13 23.43 -6.49 -38.00
N ALA A 14 24.13 -5.49 -37.48
CA ALA A 14 23.69 -4.72 -36.33
C ALA A 14 22.52 -3.80 -36.73
N SER A 15 21.60 -3.56 -35.79
CA SER A 15 20.54 -2.55 -35.94
C SER A 15 21.17 -1.19 -36.18
N GLN A 16 20.65 -0.47 -37.17
CA GLN A 16 21.05 0.91 -37.45
C GLN A 16 20.15 1.85 -36.65
N GLU A 17 20.76 2.85 -36.03
CA GLU A 17 20.10 3.94 -35.33
C GLU A 17 19.80 5.02 -36.38
N GLU A 18 18.56 5.10 -36.86
CA GLU A 18 18.14 6.14 -37.80
C GLU A 18 17.46 7.28 -37.03
N ASP A 19 18.17 8.41 -36.94
CA ASP A 19 17.72 9.68 -36.38
C ASP A 19 16.65 10.30 -37.30
N ILE A 20 15.47 10.60 -36.75
CA ILE A 20 14.32 11.11 -37.51
C ILE A 20 14.22 12.61 -37.31
N THR A 21 14.79 13.37 -38.25
CA THR A 21 14.69 14.83 -38.30
C THR A 21 13.24 15.26 -38.56
N MET A 22 12.66 16.02 -37.64
CA MET A 22 11.40 16.74 -37.88
C MET A 22 11.66 17.94 -38.79
N ASP A 23 11.28 17.83 -40.06
CA ASP A 23 11.24 18.95 -41.00
C ASP A 23 9.84 19.58 -41.09
N ASP A 24 9.82 20.90 -41.27
CA ASP A 24 8.66 21.79 -41.19
C ASP A 24 7.66 21.57 -42.33
N ALA A 25 6.35 21.61 -42.02
CA ALA A 25 5.27 21.51 -42.99
C ALA A 25 4.23 22.64 -42.76
N PRO A 26 3.74 23.30 -43.83
CA PRO A 26 3.34 24.70 -43.75
C PRO A 26 1.94 24.93 -43.15
N VAL A 27 1.80 26.07 -42.47
CA VAL A 27 0.51 26.63 -42.04
C VAL A 27 -0.37 26.96 -43.26
N ALA A 28 -1.53 26.32 -43.33
CA ALA A 28 -2.56 26.61 -44.32
C ALA A 28 -3.73 27.35 -43.65
N THR A 29 -3.80 28.67 -43.85
CA THR A 29 -4.91 29.51 -43.40
C THR A 29 -6.18 29.15 -44.16
N GLN A 30 -7.27 28.82 -43.45
CA GLN A 30 -8.63 28.94 -43.99
C GLN A 30 -9.50 29.67 -42.97
N GLU A 31 -10.03 30.79 -43.41
CA GLU A 31 -11.04 31.58 -42.71
C GLU A 31 -12.40 30.91 -42.93
N HIS A 32 -13.18 30.71 -41.87
CA HIS A 32 -14.60 30.36 -41.99
C HIS A 32 -15.40 31.20 -41.00
N GLU A 33 -16.52 31.72 -41.49
CA GLU A 33 -17.35 32.73 -40.84
C GLU A 33 -18.28 32.11 -39.78
N ASP A 34 -18.74 32.94 -38.84
CA ASP A 34 -19.65 32.59 -37.76
C ASP A 34 -21.08 32.27 -38.29
N GLU A 35 -21.64 31.12 -37.89
CA GLU A 35 -23.09 30.93 -37.79
C GLU A 35 -23.43 30.28 -36.44
N GLU A 36 -24.33 30.90 -35.67
CA GLU A 36 -24.83 30.36 -34.40
C GLU A 36 -25.81 29.21 -34.68
N GLY A 37 -25.41 27.98 -34.32
CA GLY A 37 -26.22 26.76 -34.38
C GLY A 37 -26.40 26.13 -33.00
N GLU A 38 -27.65 25.92 -32.58
CA GLU A 38 -28.01 25.41 -31.26
C GLU A 38 -27.99 23.87 -31.23
N ASP A 39 -26.81 23.28 -30.97
CA ASP A 39 -26.64 21.84 -30.79
C ASP A 39 -26.59 21.48 -29.29
N VAL A 40 -27.52 20.64 -28.84
CA VAL A 40 -27.60 20.20 -27.43
C VAL A 40 -26.44 19.27 -27.09
N ALA A 41 -25.34 19.84 -26.57
CA ALA A 41 -24.26 19.07 -25.97
C ALA A 41 -24.81 18.30 -24.76
N GLY A 42 -24.78 16.96 -24.85
CA GLY A 42 -25.31 16.08 -23.82
C GLY A 42 -24.62 16.30 -22.48
N GLU A 43 -25.38 16.11 -21.41
CA GLU A 43 -24.85 16.07 -20.05
C GLU A 43 -23.81 14.95 -19.98
N ASP A 44 -22.51 15.31 -19.95
CA ASP A 44 -21.43 14.40 -19.56
C ASP A 44 -21.59 14.15 -18.07
N GLN A 45 -22.57 13.30 -17.75
CA GLN A 45 -22.86 12.84 -16.41
C GLN A 45 -21.73 11.90 -16.02
N ALA A 46 -20.66 12.49 -15.49
CA ALA A 46 -19.64 11.79 -14.74
C ALA A 46 -20.36 10.76 -13.84
N PRO A 47 -19.99 9.47 -13.93
CA PRO A 47 -20.66 8.46 -13.14
C PRO A 47 -20.56 8.87 -11.66
N PRO A 48 -21.61 8.67 -10.85
CA PRO A 48 -21.50 8.94 -9.43
C PRO A 48 -20.30 8.18 -8.89
N GLU A 49 -19.35 8.90 -8.32
CA GLU A 49 -18.26 8.29 -7.59
C GLU A 49 -18.89 7.67 -6.34
N ASP A 50 -19.22 6.38 -6.41
CA ASP A 50 -19.76 5.61 -5.29
C ASP A 50 -18.67 5.49 -4.20
N GLU A 51 -18.52 6.52 -3.37
CA GLU A 51 -17.48 6.66 -2.32
C GLU A 51 -17.49 5.55 -1.25
N ASP A 52 -18.46 4.62 -1.31
CA ASP A 52 -18.72 3.57 -0.31
C ASP A 52 -18.21 2.15 -0.69
N THR A 53 -17.55 1.95 -1.85
CA THR A 53 -16.86 0.66 -2.10
C THR A 53 -15.53 0.55 -1.34
N LEU A 54 -15.61 0.52 0.00
CA LEU A 54 -14.46 0.20 0.85
C LEU A 54 -13.96 -1.21 0.51
N GLU A 55 -12.79 -1.29 -0.13
CA GLU A 55 -12.19 -2.56 -0.53
C GLU A 55 -12.03 -3.48 0.69
N GLN A 56 -12.54 -4.71 0.60
CA GLN A 56 -12.44 -5.66 1.70
C GLN A 56 -10.99 -6.17 1.83
N ARG A 57 -10.23 -5.48 2.69
CA ARG A 57 -8.80 -5.67 2.97
C ARG A 57 -8.49 -6.93 3.78
N ILE A 58 -9.44 -7.48 4.53
CA ILE A 58 -9.29 -8.69 5.35
C ILE A 58 -10.10 -9.84 4.76
N THR A 59 -9.47 -11.00 4.55
CA THR A 59 -10.10 -12.24 4.08
C THR A 59 -9.71 -13.40 5.00
N VAL A 60 -10.66 -14.24 5.41
CA VAL A 60 -10.37 -15.45 6.21
C VAL A 60 -10.03 -16.60 5.26
N LEU A 61 -8.88 -17.25 5.41
CA LEU A 61 -8.55 -18.42 4.61
C LEU A 61 -9.34 -19.66 5.09
N PRO A 62 -9.82 -20.52 4.18
CA PRO A 62 -10.42 -21.80 4.55
C PRO A 62 -9.38 -22.75 5.15
N GLY A 63 -9.82 -23.61 6.08
CA GLY A 63 -8.97 -24.60 6.75
C GLY A 63 -8.61 -24.28 8.21
N GLY A 64 -9.23 -23.24 8.80
CA GLY A 64 -9.18 -22.98 10.23
C GLY A 64 -10.32 -23.65 11.01
N THR A 65 -10.11 -23.89 12.31
CA THR A 65 -11.18 -24.14 13.30
C THR A 65 -11.53 -22.83 14.00
N GLU A 66 -12.58 -22.81 14.83
CA GLU A 66 -12.95 -21.60 15.58
C GLU A 66 -11.81 -21.09 16.48
N GLN A 67 -11.04 -21.98 17.07
CA GLN A 67 -9.88 -21.68 17.92
C GLN A 67 -8.59 -21.41 17.11
N ALA A 68 -8.50 -21.84 15.85
CA ALA A 68 -7.29 -21.75 15.05
C ALA A 68 -7.59 -21.28 13.63
N ALA A 69 -7.52 -19.97 13.39
CA ALA A 69 -7.84 -19.35 12.10
C ALA A 69 -6.60 -18.75 11.42
N SER A 70 -6.71 -18.54 10.10
CA SER A 70 -5.69 -17.85 9.30
C SER A 70 -6.36 -16.72 8.52
N PHE A 71 -5.83 -15.51 8.66
CA PHE A 71 -6.35 -14.28 8.11
C PHE A 71 -5.35 -13.72 7.09
N GLN A 72 -5.86 -13.25 5.96
CA GLN A 72 -5.10 -12.58 4.91
C GLN A 72 -5.44 -11.10 4.94
N LEU A 73 -4.41 -10.27 5.11
CA LEU A 73 -4.50 -8.82 5.03
C LEU A 73 -3.86 -8.36 3.72
N LYS A 74 -4.61 -7.59 2.92
CA LYS A 74 -4.16 -6.98 1.67
C LYS A 74 -3.56 -5.60 1.96
N GLN A 75 -2.52 -5.24 1.21
CA GLN A 75 -1.81 -3.96 1.31
C GLN A 75 -1.16 -3.68 2.68
N GLU A 76 -0.89 -4.73 3.48
CA GLU A 76 -0.26 -4.65 4.79
C GLU A 76 1.02 -5.49 4.84
N ASP A 77 1.99 -5.07 5.66
CA ASP A 77 3.36 -5.60 5.63
C ASP A 77 3.91 -5.99 7.03
N HIS A 78 5.22 -6.19 7.12
CA HIS A 78 5.95 -6.48 8.35
C HIS A 78 5.68 -5.48 9.49
N THR A 79 5.33 -4.23 9.19
CA THR A 79 5.08 -3.17 10.18
C THR A 79 3.87 -3.53 11.04
N LEU A 80 2.72 -3.75 10.41
CA LEU A 80 1.51 -4.18 11.09
C LEU A 80 1.66 -5.61 11.63
N GLY A 81 2.23 -6.52 10.83
CA GLY A 81 2.39 -7.93 11.21
C GLY A 81 3.20 -8.15 12.47
N ASN A 82 4.34 -7.45 12.61
CA ASN A 82 5.20 -7.58 13.77
C ASN A 82 4.59 -6.92 15.01
N ALA A 83 3.94 -5.75 14.86
CA ALA A 83 3.24 -5.08 15.94
C ALA A 83 2.10 -5.95 16.48
N LEU A 84 1.21 -6.40 15.59
CA LEU A 84 0.04 -7.19 15.95
C LEU A 84 0.43 -8.55 16.54
N ARG A 85 1.45 -9.23 15.99
CA ARG A 85 2.01 -10.45 16.59
C ARG A 85 2.46 -10.22 18.03
N TYR A 86 3.15 -9.12 18.31
CA TYR A 86 3.66 -8.84 19.66
C TYR A 86 2.55 -8.53 20.67
N ILE A 87 1.50 -7.80 20.25
CA ILE A 87 0.33 -7.53 21.11
C ILE A 87 -0.48 -8.79 21.36
N ILE A 88 -0.84 -9.53 20.30
CA ILE A 88 -1.64 -10.77 20.43
C ILE A 88 -0.92 -11.81 21.30
N MET A 89 0.41 -11.95 21.19
CA MET A 89 1.19 -12.85 22.07
C MET A 89 1.26 -12.44 23.55
N LYS A 90 0.80 -11.25 23.95
CA LYS A 90 0.68 -10.87 25.36
C LYS A 90 -0.62 -11.35 26.01
N ASN A 91 -1.65 -11.63 25.21
CA ASN A 91 -2.91 -12.11 25.72
C ASN A 91 -2.76 -13.59 26.15
N PRO A 92 -3.02 -13.95 27.42
CA PRO A 92 -2.77 -15.29 27.94
C PRO A 92 -3.69 -16.36 27.32
N ASP A 93 -4.79 -15.92 26.71
CA ASP A 93 -5.78 -16.76 26.02
C ASP A 93 -5.25 -17.28 24.66
N VAL A 94 -4.13 -16.73 24.17
CA VAL A 94 -3.50 -17.08 22.90
C VAL A 94 -2.34 -18.04 23.10
N GLU A 95 -2.40 -19.20 22.44
CA GLU A 95 -1.31 -20.18 22.40
C GLU A 95 -0.21 -19.76 21.41
N PHE A 96 -0.63 -19.37 20.20
CA PHE A 96 0.29 -19.09 19.10
C PHE A 96 -0.22 -17.95 18.23
N CYS A 97 0.65 -16.98 17.94
CA CYS A 97 0.45 -16.00 16.88
C CYS A 97 1.72 -15.89 16.03
N GLY A 98 1.55 -16.03 14.72
CA GLY A 98 2.61 -15.88 13.73
C GLY A 98 2.09 -15.21 12.47
N TYR A 99 2.96 -14.44 11.82
CA TYR A 99 2.66 -13.88 10.50
C TYR A 99 3.73 -14.31 9.49
N SER A 100 3.34 -14.37 8.23
CA SER A 100 4.25 -14.62 7.10
C SER A 100 3.80 -13.82 5.88
N ILE A 101 4.78 -13.34 5.13
CA ILE A 101 4.59 -12.80 3.78
C ILE A 101 5.01 -13.92 2.81
N PRO A 102 4.11 -14.43 1.95
CA PRO A 102 4.41 -15.58 1.09
C PRO A 102 5.43 -15.21 0.00
N HIS A 103 5.39 -13.99 -0.52
CA HIS A 103 6.35 -13.47 -1.48
C HIS A 103 6.42 -11.93 -1.40
N PRO A 104 7.61 -11.30 -1.37
CA PRO A 104 7.74 -9.85 -1.15
C PRO A 104 7.21 -8.97 -2.29
N SER A 105 6.97 -9.53 -3.47
CA SER A 105 6.34 -8.81 -4.60
C SER A 105 4.81 -8.76 -4.53
N GLU A 106 4.20 -9.46 -3.57
CA GLU A 106 2.77 -9.43 -3.32
C GLU A 106 2.51 -8.71 -2.00
N ALA A 107 1.71 -7.65 -2.01
CA ALA A 107 1.31 -6.94 -0.80
C ALA A 107 0.21 -7.71 -0.05
N LEU A 108 0.53 -8.94 0.37
CA LEU A 108 -0.35 -9.88 1.04
C LEU A 108 0.36 -10.42 2.28
N MET A 109 -0.22 -10.20 3.45
CA MET A 109 0.28 -10.73 4.71
C MET A 109 -0.70 -11.77 5.26
N ASN A 110 -0.19 -12.95 5.62
CA ASN A 110 -0.97 -13.98 6.28
C ASN A 110 -0.66 -13.99 7.77
N ILE A 111 -1.68 -13.92 8.63
CA ILE A 111 -1.58 -14.04 10.09
C ILE A 111 -2.32 -15.29 10.53
N ARG A 112 -1.67 -16.15 11.31
CA ARG A 112 -2.26 -17.34 11.92
C ARG A 112 -2.30 -17.19 13.44
N ILE A 113 -3.49 -17.35 14.00
CA ILE A 113 -3.76 -17.25 15.43
C ILE A 113 -4.32 -18.59 15.90
N GLN A 114 -3.84 -19.07 17.05
CA GLN A 114 -4.35 -20.24 17.76
C GLN A 114 -4.58 -19.83 19.22
N THR A 115 -5.80 -19.97 19.70
CA THR A 115 -6.23 -19.66 21.08
C THR A 115 -6.45 -20.95 21.87
N TYR A 116 -6.14 -20.94 23.17
CA TYR A 116 -6.47 -22.06 24.07
C TYR A 116 -8.00 -22.16 24.23
N ASP A 117 -8.63 -21.03 24.55
CA ASP A 117 -10.06 -20.89 24.77
C ASP A 117 -10.60 -19.70 23.95
N GLY A 118 -11.86 -19.76 23.53
CA GLY A 118 -12.50 -18.71 22.72
C GLY A 118 -12.34 -18.88 21.21
N THR A 119 -12.54 -17.79 20.46
CA THR A 119 -12.49 -17.80 18.99
C THR A 119 -11.33 -16.93 18.48
N ALA A 120 -10.55 -17.41 17.52
CA ALA A 120 -9.42 -16.69 16.94
C ALA A 120 -9.79 -15.32 16.32
N LYS A 121 -11.05 -15.12 15.92
CA LYS A 121 -11.58 -13.82 15.46
C LYS A 121 -11.64 -12.77 16.59
N ASP A 122 -11.96 -13.21 17.80
CA ASP A 122 -12.14 -12.35 18.97
C ASP A 122 -10.78 -11.91 19.52
N ALA A 123 -9.82 -12.86 19.57
CA ALA A 123 -8.42 -12.56 19.84
C ALA A 123 -7.78 -11.61 18.80
N LEU A 124 -8.20 -11.66 17.53
CA LEU A 124 -7.78 -10.71 16.51
C LEU A 124 -8.34 -9.31 16.77
N SER A 125 -9.65 -9.19 17.01
CA SER A 125 -10.29 -7.90 17.31
C SER A 125 -9.71 -7.25 18.57
N LYS A 126 -9.67 -7.99 19.68
CA LYS A 126 -9.04 -7.54 20.94
C LYS A 126 -7.58 -7.12 20.73
N GLY A 127 -6.81 -7.87 19.95
CA GLY A 127 -5.42 -7.54 19.64
C GLY A 127 -5.22 -6.28 18.77
N LEU A 128 -6.23 -5.89 17.99
CA LEU A 128 -6.25 -4.61 17.26
C LEU A 128 -6.64 -3.45 18.18
N ASP A 129 -7.63 -3.65 19.05
CA ASP A 129 -8.05 -2.65 20.05
C ASP A 129 -6.90 -2.36 21.04
N ASP A 130 -6.27 -3.41 21.59
CA ASP A 130 -5.08 -3.34 22.45
C ASP A 130 -3.91 -2.56 21.78
N LEU A 131 -3.81 -2.62 20.45
CA LEU A 131 -2.78 -1.91 19.68
C LEU A 131 -3.13 -0.41 19.52
N MET A 132 -4.41 -0.07 19.34
CA MET A 132 -4.87 1.32 19.29
C MET A 132 -4.68 2.01 20.66
N ASP A 133 -5.13 1.37 21.75
CA ASP A 133 -4.94 1.85 23.12
C ASP A 133 -3.45 2.12 23.45
N LEU A 134 -2.55 1.24 22.99
CA LEU A 134 -1.12 1.43 23.14
C LEU A 134 -0.59 2.63 22.35
N CYS A 135 -1.09 2.87 21.13
CA CYS A 135 -0.73 4.05 20.34
C CYS A 135 -1.17 5.33 21.03
N ASP A 136 -2.39 5.39 21.56
CA ASP A 136 -2.94 6.56 22.24
C ASP A 136 -2.16 6.89 23.53
N VAL A 137 -1.83 5.89 24.33
CA VAL A 137 -1.01 6.07 25.55
C VAL A 137 0.40 6.58 25.22
N VAL A 138 1.00 6.12 24.11
CA VAL A 138 2.31 6.61 23.64
C VAL A 138 2.20 8.04 23.11
N ALA A 139 1.19 8.33 22.30
CA ALA A 139 0.94 9.66 21.74
C ALA A 139 0.71 10.70 22.85
N GLY A 140 -0.15 10.40 23.83
CA GLY A 140 -0.42 11.29 24.97
C GLY A 140 0.83 11.58 25.80
N LYS A 141 1.63 10.56 26.13
CA LYS A 141 2.91 10.74 26.85
C LYS A 141 3.91 11.57 26.05
N PHE A 142 3.99 11.35 24.73
CA PHE A 142 4.87 12.12 23.85
C PHE A 142 4.46 13.59 23.78
N GLN A 143 3.16 13.89 23.64
CA GLN A 143 2.64 15.26 23.63
C GLN A 143 2.95 15.99 24.96
N ILE A 144 2.66 15.36 26.10
CA ILE A 144 2.98 15.94 27.44
C ILE A 144 4.47 16.25 27.58
N ALA A 145 5.35 15.33 27.16
CA ALA A 145 6.79 15.54 27.23
C ALA A 145 7.29 16.65 26.28
N ARG A 146 6.74 16.69 25.06
CA ARG A 146 7.03 17.74 24.05
C ARG A 146 6.62 19.11 24.57
N ASP A 147 5.42 19.24 25.11
CA ASP A 147 4.86 20.52 25.55
C ASP A 147 5.58 21.02 26.81
N GLY A 148 5.97 20.12 27.71
CA GLY A 148 6.87 20.42 28.82
C GLY A 148 8.23 20.94 28.36
N TYR A 149 8.82 20.33 27.34
CA TYR A 149 10.09 20.80 26.75
C TYR A 149 9.94 22.19 26.11
N MET A 150 8.92 22.39 25.26
CA MET A 150 8.64 23.66 24.59
C MET A 150 8.44 24.81 25.59
N ASN A 151 7.68 24.57 26.67
CA ASN A 151 7.49 25.55 27.73
C ASN A 151 8.80 25.88 28.48
N SER A 152 9.70 24.91 28.65
CA SER A 152 11.00 25.13 29.31
C SER A 152 11.99 25.92 28.46
N GLU A 153 11.98 25.74 27.13
CA GLU A 153 12.83 26.51 26.21
C GLU A 153 12.27 27.92 25.95
N ALA A 154 10.93 28.09 25.93
CA ALA A 154 10.31 29.41 25.86
C ALA A 154 10.71 30.30 27.06
N GLY A 155 10.81 29.73 28.27
CA GLY A 155 11.29 30.42 29.47
C GLY A 155 12.79 30.78 29.48
N LYS A 156 13.57 30.30 28.50
CA LYS A 156 14.99 30.66 28.30
C LYS A 156 15.18 31.86 27.38
N ALA A 157 14.25 32.10 26.45
CA ALA A 157 14.35 33.14 25.43
C ALA A 157 14.04 34.57 25.94
N ASP A 158 13.48 34.70 27.15
CA ASP A 158 13.04 35.97 27.75
C ASP A 158 14.03 36.55 28.78
N GLN A 159 15.25 36.01 28.89
CA GLN A 159 16.31 36.64 29.68
C GLN A 159 17.06 37.65 28.82
N PRO A 160 16.92 38.98 29.06
CA PRO A 160 17.73 39.97 28.36
C PRO A 160 19.19 39.79 28.78
N GLU A 161 20.07 39.61 27.78
CA GLU A 161 21.52 39.63 27.97
C GLU A 161 21.93 40.99 28.55
N ALA A 162 22.68 40.97 29.66
CA ALA A 162 22.92 42.12 30.54
C ALA A 162 24.34 42.73 30.39
#